data_AF-A0AAN7BE86-F1
#
_entry.id   AF-A0AAN7BE86-F1
#
_cell.length_a   1.000
_cell.length_b   1.000
_cell.length_c   1.000
_cell.angle_alpha   90.00
_cell.angle_beta   90.00
_cell.angle_gamma   90.00
#
_symmetry.space_group_name_H-M   'P 1'
#
loop_
_entity.id
_entity.type
_entity.pdbx_description
1 polymer ?
#
loop_
_entity_poly.entity_id
_entity_poly.type
_entity_poly.pdbx_seq_one_letter_code
_entity_poly.pdbx_strand_id
1 'polypeptide(L)' 'HLLHARTAYRDFAPPAPRRHLLRLWLATPEAEGGWALPFPDSNEKKRRGIQVNNTPPRAPLDAE' A
#
# COMPACT_ATOMS: atom_id res chain seq x y z
N HIS A 1 4.45 15.84 9.86
CA HIS A 1 3.33 16.38 9.05
C HIS A 1 3.10 15.48 7.85
N LEU A 2 1.85 15.20 7.49
CA LEU A 2 1.49 14.44 6.30
C LEU A 2 1.10 15.43 5.21
N LEU A 3 1.82 15.43 4.09
CA LEU A 3 1.54 16.28 2.94
C LEU A 3 0.82 15.46 1.88
N HIS A 4 -0.40 15.86 1.55
CA HIS A 4 -1.20 15.25 0.49
C HIS A 4 -2.00 16.32 -0.24
N ALA A 5 -2.09 16.22 -1.56
CA ALA A 5 -2.89 17.11 -2.39
C ALA A 5 -3.56 16.33 -3.52
N ARG A 6 -4.75 16.77 -3.90
CA ARG A 6 -5.49 16.28 -5.08
C ARG A 6 -6.21 17.44 -5.73
N THR A 7 -6.16 17.52 -7.05
CA THR A 7 -7.01 18.45 -7.82
C THR A 7 -8.45 17.93 -7.90
N ALA A 8 -9.38 18.84 -8.20
CA ALA A 8 -10.77 18.46 -8.46
C ALA A 8 -10.84 17.50 -9.68
N TYR A 9 -11.77 16.55 -9.63
CA TYR A 9 -12.02 15.61 -10.71
C TYR A 9 -13.53 15.55 -10.95
N ARG A 10 -13.93 15.54 -12.22
CA ARG A 10 -15.33 15.41 -12.64
C ARG A 10 -15.56 14.00 -13.16
N ASP A 11 -16.54 13.32 -12.59
CA ASP A 11 -17.04 12.06 -13.12
C ASP A 11 -17.93 12.31 -14.35
N PHE A 12 -17.76 11.46 -15.36
CA PHE A 12 -18.54 11.49 -16.60
C PHE A 12 -19.41 10.24 -16.67
N ALA A 13 -20.63 10.39 -17.22
CA ALA A 13 -21.49 9.24 -17.48
C ALA A 13 -20.86 8.32 -18.54
N PRO A 14 -21.17 7.01 -18.54
CA PRO A 14 -20.77 6.10 -19.62
C PRO A 14 -21.19 6.67 -20.99
N PRO A 15 -20.37 6.51 -22.05
CA PRO A 15 -19.23 5.60 -22.19
C PRO A 15 -17.86 6.17 -21.76
N ALA A 16 -17.82 7.35 -21.12
CA ALA A 16 -16.56 7.97 -20.77
C ALA A 16 -15.75 7.12 -19.76
N PRO A 17 -14.41 7.04 -19.91
CA PRO A 17 -13.57 6.27 -19.00
C PRO A 17 -13.58 6.86 -17.58
N ARG A 18 -13.62 5.98 -16.58
CA ARG A 18 -13.56 6.36 -15.16
C ARG A 18 -12.11 6.37 -14.66
N ARG A 19 -11.80 7.25 -13.70
CA ARG A 19 -10.50 7.25 -13.03
C ARG A 19 -10.46 6.17 -11.96
N HIS A 20 -9.62 5.15 -12.15
CA HIS A 20 -9.31 4.13 -11.16
C HIS A 20 -7.93 4.40 -10.54
N LEU A 21 -7.83 4.35 -9.22
CA LEU A 21 -6.57 4.52 -8.50
C LEU A 21 -6.31 3.28 -7.64
N LEU A 22 -5.10 2.73 -7.75
CA LEU A 22 -4.59 1.72 -6.83
C LEU A 22 -3.72 2.42 -5.78
N ARG A 23 -4.00 2.20 -4.49
CA ARG A 23 -3.20 2.76 -3.40
C ARG A 23 -2.51 1.64 -2.63
N LEU A 24 -1.19 1.75 -2.52
CA LEU A 24 -0.35 0.89 -1.70
C LEU A 24 0.11 1.67 -0.46
N TRP A 25 0.32 0.94 0.63
CA TRP A 25 0.87 1.47 1.87
C TRP A 25 2.19 0.75 2.16
N LEU A 26 3.22 1.52 2.49
CA LEU A 26 4.53 1.01 2.86
C LEU A 26 4.75 1.30 4.34
N ALA A 27 5.33 0.33 5.05
CA ALA A 27 5.70 0.45 6.45
C ALA A 27 7.16 0.02 6.61
N THR A 28 7.88 0.76 7.45
CA THR A 28 9.24 0.40 7.88
C THR A 28 9.15 -0.19 9.29
N PRO A 29 9.80 -1.33 9.58
CA PRO A 29 9.88 -1.87 10.94
C PRO A 29 10.50 -0.88 11.91
N GLU A 30 10.09 -0.92 13.17
CA GLU A 30 10.64 -0.05 14.23
C GLU A 30 12.17 -0.19 14.34
N ALA A 31 12.70 -1.41 14.31
CA ALA A 31 14.14 -1.70 14.28
C ALA A 31 14.91 -1.12 13.06
N GLU A 32 14.23 -0.76 11.98
CA GLU A 32 14.82 -0.16 10.76
C GLU A 32 14.54 1.35 10.67
N GLY A 33 14.12 1.99 11.77
CA GLY A 33 13.82 3.42 11.81
C GLY A 33 12.35 3.77 11.54
N GLY A 34 11.47 2.78 11.57
CA GLY A 34 10.02 2.96 11.56
C GLY A 34 9.51 3.64 12.83
N TRP A 35 8.26 4.12 12.77
CA TRP A 35 7.60 4.70 13.93
C TRP A 35 7.34 3.65 15.00
N ALA A 36 7.61 3.99 16.26
CA ALA A 36 7.19 3.19 17.41
C ALA A 36 5.67 3.10 17.41
N LEU A 37 5.16 1.87 17.32
CA LEU A 37 3.73 1.60 17.15
C LEU A 37 3.26 0.66 18.26
N PRO A 38 2.04 0.85 18.82
CA PRO A 38 1.57 0.12 20.00
C PRO A 38 1.07 -1.29 19.65
N PHE A 39 1.68 -1.93 18.65
CA PHE A 39 1.31 -3.26 18.21
C PHE A 39 2.54 -4.17 18.28
N PRO A 40 2.37 -5.44 18.70
CA PRO A 40 3.48 -6.37 18.89
C PRO A 40 4.21 -6.71 17.57
N ASP A 41 3.59 -6.45 16.42
CA ASP A 41 4.16 -6.64 15.09
C ASP A 41 5.01 -5.44 14.61
N SER A 42 5.40 -4.50 15.49
CA SER A 42 6.12 -3.28 15.11
C SER A 42 7.49 -3.54 14.48
N ASN A 43 8.13 -4.66 14.85
CA ASN A 43 9.43 -5.08 14.33
C ASN A 43 9.33 -6.02 13.12
N GLU A 44 8.12 -6.39 12.68
CA GLU A 44 7.95 -7.32 11.58
C GLU A 44 8.26 -6.67 10.23
N LYS A 45 9.19 -7.28 9.48
CA LYS A 45 9.58 -6.85 8.11
C LYS A 45 8.40 -6.79 7.16
N LYS A 46 7.45 -7.71 7.32
CA LYS A 46 6.17 -7.70 6.61
C LYS A 46 5.04 -7.51 7.61
N ARG A 47 4.77 -6.26 7.90
CA ARG A 47 3.69 -5.88 8.80
C ARG A 47 2.33 -5.90 8.09
N ARG A 48 1.50 -6.87 8.48
CA ARG A 48 0.16 -7.15 7.91
C ARG A 48 0.17 -7.52 6.42
N GLY A 49 -0.83 -8.31 6.03
CA GLY A 49 -0.97 -8.92 4.71
C GLY A 49 -1.28 -10.42 4.85
N ILE A 50 -1.98 -11.00 3.86
CA ILE A 50 -2.18 -12.45 3.82
C ILE A 50 -0.83 -13.09 3.54
N GLN A 51 -0.28 -13.78 4.53
CA GLN A 51 0.89 -14.62 4.36
C GLN A 51 0.44 -16.07 4.35
N VAL A 52 0.37 -16.65 3.16
CA VAL A 52 0.19 -18.10 3.03
C VAL A 52 1.57 -18.74 3.08
N ASN A 53 1.83 -19.54 4.10
CA ASN A 53 3.04 -20.37 4.22
C ASN A 53 4.38 -19.61 4.16
N ASN A 54 4.44 -18.37 4.66
CA ASN A 54 5.65 -17.51 4.57
C ASN A 54 6.19 -17.31 3.14
N THR A 55 5.32 -17.47 2.13
CA THR A 55 5.75 -17.30 0.73
C THR A 55 6.18 -15.85 0.48
N PRO A 56 7.37 -15.60 -0.09
CA PRO A 56 7.81 -14.26 -0.44
C PRO A 56 6.86 -13.66 -1.49
N PRO A 57 6.60 -12.34 -1.45
CA PRO A 57 5.71 -11.73 -2.43
C PRO A 57 6.41 -11.74 -3.79
N ARG A 58 5.71 -12.21 -4.83
CA ARG A 58 6.19 -12.14 -6.22
C ARG A 58 5.41 -11.04 -6.93
N ALA A 59 6.12 -10.03 -7.42
CA ALA A 59 5.59 -9.03 -8.35
C ALA A 59 6.22 -9.32 -9.72
N PRO A 60 5.63 -10.24 -10.52
CA PRO A 60 6.13 -10.47 -11.87
C PRO A 60 6.05 -9.16 -12.67
N LEU A 61 7.12 -8.87 -13.41
CA LEU A 61 7.20 -7.67 -14.25
C LEU A 61 6.35 -7.81 -15.52
N ASP A 62 6.06 -9.06 -15.88
CA ASP A 62 5.19 -9.42 -16.98
C ASP A 62 3.78 -9.68 -16.42
N ALA A 63 2.79 -8.97 -16.95
CA ALA A 63 1.40 -9.22 -16.66
C ALA A 63 0.97 -10.49 -17.41
N GLU A 64 1.00 -11.64 -16.73
CA GLU A 64 0.26 -12.84 -17.15
C GLU A 64 -1.21 -12.77 -16.74
#